data_AF-A0A2D7XZ63-F1
#
_entry.id   AF-A0A2D7XZ63-F1
#
_cell.length_a   1.000
_cell.length_b   1.000
_cell.length_c   1.000
_cell.angle_alpha   90.00
_cell.angle_beta   90.00
_cell.angle_gamma   90.00
#
_symmetry.space_group_name_H-M   'P 1'
#
loop_
_entity.id
_entity.type
_entity.pdbx_description
1 polymer ?
#
loop_
_entity_poly.entity_id
_entity_poly.type
_entity_poly.pdbx_seq_one_letter_code
_entity_poly.pdbx_strand_id
1 'polypeptide(L)'
;MTAFFTVFITVFLAELGDKTQLATLLFASDGDRNKWFVFFAATAALTASTAIAVMLGAAAERWLSMLPLKIIAGLGFVAIGAWMILGHFQRA
;
A
#
# COMPACT_ATOMS: atom_id res chain seq x y z
N MET A 1 -15.55 15.04 12.47
CA MET A 1 -14.13 14.61 12.46
C MET A 1 -13.46 15.29 11.29
N THR A 2 -12.32 15.94 11.49
CA THR A 2 -11.58 16.65 10.43
C THR A 2 -11.08 15.65 9.39
N ALA A 3 -11.24 15.96 8.09
CA ALA A 3 -10.95 15.06 6.96
C ALA A 3 -9.55 14.40 7.03
N PHE A 4 -8.59 15.09 7.64
CA PHE A 4 -7.27 14.56 7.97
C PHE A 4 -7.32 13.22 8.71
N PHE A 5 -8.08 13.11 9.80
CA PHE A 5 -8.13 11.88 10.60
C PHE A 5 -8.81 10.74 9.84
N THR A 6 -9.80 11.03 9.01
CA THR A 6 -10.43 10.02 8.16
C THR A 6 -9.41 9.42 7.19
N VAL A 7 -8.69 10.28 6.45
CA VAL A 7 -7.65 9.81 5.52
C VAL A 7 -6.54 9.07 6.26
N PHE A 8 -6.03 9.65 7.35
CA PHE A 8 -4.97 9.03 8.15
C PHE A 8 -5.38 7.65 8.67
N ILE A 9 -6.52 7.53 9.35
CA ILE A 9 -6.96 6.24 9.92
C ILE A 9 -7.23 5.22 8.81
N THR A 10 -7.88 5.61 7.72
CA THR A 10 -8.15 4.69 6.60
C THR A 10 -6.88 4.17 5.96
N VAL A 11 -5.93 5.06 5.62
CA VAL A 11 -4.66 4.65 5.00
C VAL A 11 -3.81 3.86 5.99
N PHE A 12 -3.70 4.32 7.24
CA PHE A 12 -2.95 3.62 8.27
C PHE A 12 -3.45 2.18 8.47
N LEU A 13 -4.76 1.99 8.64
CA LEU A 13 -5.33 0.65 8.80
C LEU A 13 -5.20 -0.21 7.54
N ALA A 14 -5.27 0.39 6.34
CA ALA A 14 -5.12 -0.33 5.07
C ALA A 14 -3.69 -0.81 4.83
N GLU A 15 -2.69 -0.07 5.30
CA GLU A 15 -1.27 -0.42 5.16
C GLU A 15 -0.78 -1.37 6.27
N LEU A 16 -1.45 -1.43 7.42
CA LEU A 16 -1.04 -2.29 8.55
C LEU A 16 -1.00 -3.77 8.16
N GLY A 17 0.18 -4.38 8.32
CA GLY A 17 0.38 -5.80 8.08
C GLY A 17 0.55 -6.19 6.60
N ASP A 18 0.82 -5.22 5.73
CA ASP A 18 1.14 -5.50 4.34
C ASP A 18 2.52 -6.19 4.19
N LYS A 19 2.81 -6.64 2.97
CA LYS A 19 4.09 -7.31 2.65
C LYS A 19 5.29 -6.37 2.83
N THR A 20 5.14 -5.07 2.59
CA THR A 20 6.25 -4.10 2.74
C THR A 20 6.61 -3.89 4.21
N GLN A 21 5.64 -3.89 5.13
CA GLN A 21 5.86 -3.83 6.57
C GLN A 21 6.53 -5.10 7.11
N LEU A 22 6.12 -6.29 6.64
CA LEU A 22 6.82 -7.53 6.98
C LEU A 22 8.27 -7.52 6.48
N ALA A 23 8.51 -7.07 5.24
CA ALA A 23 9.88 -6.91 4.72
C ALA A 23 10.70 -5.89 5.54
N THR A 24 10.09 -4.77 5.93
CA THR A 24 10.71 -3.75 6.78
C THR A 24 11.07 -4.32 8.16
N LEU A 25 10.18 -5.11 8.76
CA LEU A 25 10.42 -5.80 10.03
C LEU A 25 11.59 -6.77 9.90
N LEU A 26 11.63 -7.57 8.83
CA LEU A 26 12.74 -8.49 8.57
C LEU A 26 14.07 -7.73 8.42
N PHE A 27 14.10 -6.64 7.65
CA PHE A 27 15.30 -5.81 7.51
C PHE A 27 15.73 -5.11 8.80
N ALA A 28 14.79 -4.76 9.68
CA ALA A 28 15.09 -4.15 10.98
C ALA A 28 15.54 -5.19 12.02
N SER A 29 15.15 -6.46 11.84
CA SER A 29 15.57 -7.59 12.68
C SER A 29 16.91 -8.21 12.25
N ASP A 30 17.35 -7.92 11.02
CA ASP A 30 18.65 -8.30 10.49
C ASP A 30 19.76 -7.52 11.22
N GLY A 31 20.61 -8.24 11.96
CA GLY A 31 21.56 -7.67 12.92
C GLY A 31 22.66 -6.79 12.31
N ASP A 32 22.88 -6.91 11.00
CA ASP A 32 23.90 -6.17 10.27
C ASP A 32 23.45 -4.75 9.86
N ARG A 33 22.16 -4.42 10.02
CA ARG A 33 21.61 -3.14 9.54
C ARG A 33 21.24 -2.20 10.68
N ASN A 34 21.57 -0.92 10.52
CA ASN A 34 21.12 0.11 11.46
C ASN A 34 19.59 0.29 11.37
N LYS A 35 18.89 0.06 12.48
CA LYS A 35 17.42 0.19 12.59
C LYS A 35 16.90 1.56 12.14
N TRP A 36 17.65 2.63 12.42
CA TRP A 36 17.30 3.97 11.98
C TRP A 36 17.38 4.12 10.46
N PHE A 37 18.39 3.51 9.83
CA PHE A 37 18.52 3.50 8.38
C PHE A 37 17.31 2.80 7.73
N VAL A 38 16.92 1.63 8.25
CA VAL A 38 15.74 0.89 7.77
C VAL A 38 14.46 1.74 7.93
N PHE A 39 14.28 2.38 9.09
CA PHE A 39 13.13 3.25 9.34
C PHE A 39 13.04 4.41 8.34
N PHE A 40 14.14 5.15 8.13
CA PHE A 40 14.15 6.28 7.20
C PHE A 40 13.98 5.83 5.75
N ALA A 41 14.60 4.72 5.35
CA ALA A 41 14.45 4.17 4.01
C ALA A 41 13.00 3.75 3.71
N ALA A 42 12.36 3.00 4.63
CA ALA A 42 10.97 2.58 4.48
C ALA A 42 10.00 3.78 4.50
N THR A 43 10.22 4.74 5.40
CA THR A 43 9.40 5.96 5.49
C THR A 43 9.52 6.80 4.21
N ALA A 44 10.75 6.97 3.69
CA ALA A 44 10.97 7.69 2.44
C ALA A 44 10.30 7.00 1.25
N ALA A 45 10.37 5.67 1.17
CA ALA A 45 9.70 4.89 0.14
C ALA A 45 8.18 5.06 0.19
N LEU A 46 7.57 4.93 1.38
CA LEU A 46 6.12 5.11 1.56
C LEU A 46 5.67 6.55 1.28
N THR A 47 6.47 7.53 1.69
CA THR A 47 6.18 8.95 1.42
C THR A 47 6.23 9.24 -0.07
N ALA A 48 7.28 8.75 -0.76
CA ALA A 48 7.45 8.94 -2.19
C ALA A 48 6.34 8.25 -3.00
N SER A 49 6.00 7.01 -2.67
CA SER A 49 4.92 6.29 -3.35
C SER A 49 3.57 6.99 -3.16
N THR A 50 3.28 7.45 -1.94
CA THR A 50 2.06 8.22 -1.64
C THR A 50 2.03 9.54 -2.41
N ALA A 51 3.15 10.27 -2.46
CA ALA A 51 3.26 11.52 -3.22
C ALA A 51 2.98 11.30 -4.72
N ILE A 52 3.56 10.25 -5.31
CA ILE A 52 3.31 9.87 -6.70
C ILE A 52 1.82 9.53 -6.91
N ALA A 53 1.23 8.73 -6.03
CA ALA A 53 -0.19 8.36 -6.13
C ALA A 53 -1.12 9.59 -6.07
N VAL A 54 -0.86 10.52 -5.16
CA VAL A 54 -1.63 11.78 -5.03
C VAL A 54 -1.44 12.66 -6.25
N MET A 55 -0.20 12.81 -6.75
CA MET A 55 0.08 13.60 -7.97
C MET A 55 -0.66 13.04 -9.18
N LEU A 56 -0.61 11.72 -9.39
CA LEU A 56 -1.32 11.06 -10.48
C LEU A 56 -2.84 11.15 -10.31
N GLY A 57 -3.34 10.97 -9.09
CA GLY A 57 -4.77 11.13 -8.77
C GLY A 57 -5.28 12.53 -9.06
N ALA A 58 -4.52 13.56 -8.69
CA ALA A 58 -4.84 14.96 -8.96
C ALA A 58 -4.75 15.28 -10.46
N ALA A 59 -3.68 14.82 -11.14
CA ALA A 59 -3.50 15.04 -12.57
C ALA A 59 -4.59 14.35 -13.42
N ALA A 60 -5.08 13.19 -12.96
CA ALA A 60 -6.07 12.40 -13.68
C ALA A 60 -7.52 12.61 -13.19
N GLU A 61 -7.77 13.56 -12.28
CA GLU A 61 -9.05 13.74 -11.58
C GLU A 61 -10.27 13.77 -12.53
N ARG A 62 -10.14 14.47 -13.67
CA ARG A 62 -11.23 14.62 -14.66
C ARG A 62 -11.61 13.30 -15.33
N TRP A 63 -10.66 12.39 -15.54
CA TRP A 63 -10.94 11.06 -16.10
C TRP A 63 -11.37 10.08 -15.01
N LEU A 64 -10.73 10.16 -13.84
CA LEU A 64 -11.00 9.33 -12.68
C LEU A 64 -12.44 9.53 -12.16
N SER A 65 -12.98 10.75 -12.23
CA SER A 65 -14.36 11.04 -11.82
C SER A 65 -15.44 10.39 -12.69
N MET A 66 -15.11 10.03 -13.95
CA MET A 66 -16.03 9.33 -14.85
C MET A 66 -15.98 7.80 -14.69
N LEU A 67 -14.97 7.28 -13.97
CA LEU A 67 -14.76 5.85 -13.80
C LEU A 67 -15.32 5.38 -12.45
N PRO A 68 -15.98 4.20 -12.39
CA PRO A 68 -16.43 3.61 -11.13
C PRO A 68 -15.24 2.98 -10.38
N LEU A 69 -14.27 3.79 -9.95
CA LEU A 69 -12.99 3.37 -9.36
C LEU A 69 -13.16 2.41 -8.19
N LYS A 70 -14.18 2.59 -7.36
CA LYS A 70 -14.46 1.69 -6.23
C LYS A 70 -14.79 0.27 -6.70
N ILE A 71 -15.57 0.14 -7.77
CA ILE A 71 -15.94 -1.17 -8.34
C ILE A 71 -14.73 -1.80 -9.01
N ILE A 72 -13.99 -1.01 -9.81
CA ILE A 72 -12.78 -1.48 -10.50
C ILE A 72 -11.73 -1.96 -9.48
N ALA A 73 -11.45 -1.16 -8.45
CA ALA A 73 -10.52 -1.53 -7.39
C ALA A 73 -11.00 -2.76 -6.63
N GLY A 74 -12.28 -2.83 -6.23
CA GLY A 74 -12.85 -3.98 -5.54
C GLY A 74 -12.75 -5.28 -6.35
N LEU A 75 -13.09 -5.25 -7.64
CA LEU A 75 -12.93 -6.39 -8.54
C LEU A 75 -11.46 -6.78 -8.70
N GLY A 76 -10.56 -5.79 -8.82
CA GLY A 76 -9.12 -6.02 -8.87
C GLY A 76 -8.60 -6.73 -7.62
N PHE A 77 -8.99 -6.29 -6.43
CA PHE A 77 -8.63 -6.94 -5.16
C PHE A 77 -9.15 -8.38 -5.09
N VAL A 78 -10.40 -8.63 -5.49
CA VAL A 78 -10.97 -9.99 -5.54
C VAL A 78 -10.19 -10.87 -6.52
N ALA A 79 -9.86 -10.36 -7.70
CA ALA A 79 -9.09 -11.10 -8.70
C ALA A 79 -7.67 -11.44 -8.20
N ILE A 80 -6.96 -10.47 -7.60
CA ILE A 80 -5.64 -10.69 -7.00
C ILE A 80 -5.73 -11.70 -5.86
N GLY A 81 -6.75 -11.58 -4.99
CA GLY A 81 -6.98 -12.51 -3.89
C GLY A 81 -7.23 -13.94 -4.39
N ALA A 82 -8.10 -14.11 -5.38
CA ALA A 82 -8.37 -15.41 -6.00
C ALA A 82 -7.10 -16.00 -6.64
N TRP A 83 -6.32 -15.19 -7.36
CA TRP A 83 -5.06 -15.63 -7.96
C TRP A 83 -4.06 -16.08 -6.90
N MET A 84 -3.92 -15.34 -5.80
CA MET A 84 -3.02 -15.70 -4.71
C MET A 84 -3.40 -17.04 -4.07
N ILE A 85 -4.70 -17.28 -3.86
CA ILE A 85 -5.22 -18.55 -3.33
C ILE A 85 -4.94 -19.70 -4.30
N LEU A 86 -5.29 -19.54 -5.59
CA LEU A 86 -5.03 -20.57 -6.60
C LEU A 86 -3.54 -20.88 -6.75
N GLY A 87 -2.69 -19.85 -6.67
CA GLY A 87 -1.23 -20.00 -6.72
C GLY A 87 -0.65 -20.77 -5.55
N HIS A 88 -1.30 -20.79 -4.38
CA HIS A 88 -0.88 -21.63 -3.25
C HIS A 88 -1.03 -23.12 -3.59
N PHE A 89 -2.17 -23.52 -4.17
CA PHE A 89 -2.45 -24.92 -4.54
C PHE A 89 -1.66 -25.41 -5.76
N GLN A 90 -1.13 -24.51 -6.58
CA GLN A 90 -0.26 -24.87 -7.72
C GLN A 90 1.21 -25.08 -7.31
N ARG A 91 1.61 -24.59 -6.13
CA ARG A 91 2.98 -24.67 -5.61
C ARG A 91 3.13 -25.61 -4.41
N ALA A 92 2.02 -26.13 -3.89
CA ALA A 92 1.96 -27.21 -2.90
C ALA A 92 1.89 -28.57 -3.61
#